data_AF-A0A960NLR3-F1
#
_entry.id   AF-A0A960NLR3-F1
#
_cell.length_a   1.000
_cell.length_b   1.000
_cell.length_c   1.000
_cell.angle_alpha   90.00
_cell.angle_beta   90.00
_cell.angle_gamma   90.00
#
_symmetry.space_group_name_H-M   'P 1'
#
loop_
_entity.id
_entity.type
_entity.pdbx_description
1 polymer ?
#
loop_
_entity_poly.entity_id
_entity_poly.type
_entity_poly.pdbx_seq_one_letter_code
_entity_poly.pdbx_strand_id
1 'polypeptide(L)'
;LDGSGSVEEAVRGAVLATDALELLGCRTPTQSIEALRLKHKFELLAECQFSGVEHHVCIKERIAEIRRDIRTISYWFGPRKRKLAAWNAEAQILTDLVRILRDHGHFDEEQYCMTNIRRAMRKIWLQDARPWSFLGYPFRWYVEILLDRPIYFAGAITLWTTLLFWFFMIHGIHQGGAASEATLHGWQVSLHETLATFFQTEIPQDLVNWWAVAVSAVAVLMGFVHLGIFISHLYTQVSRR
;
A
#
# COMPACT_ATOMS: atom_id res chain seq x y z
N LEU A 1 -8.54 -6.26 -27.32
CA LEU A 1 -7.27 -6.00 -28.04
C LEU A 1 -6.29 -6.98 -27.44
N ASP A 2 -6.30 -8.15 -28.06
CA ASP A 2 -5.87 -9.41 -27.47
C ASP A 2 -4.34 -9.50 -27.47
N GLY A 3 -3.80 -9.87 -26.32
CA GLY A 3 -2.39 -9.79 -25.96
C GLY A 3 -1.52 -10.87 -26.59
N SER A 4 -1.47 -10.94 -27.92
CA SER A 4 -0.39 -11.60 -28.64
C SER A 4 0.22 -10.65 -29.66
N GLY A 5 0.54 -9.42 -29.23
CA GLY A 5 1.43 -8.58 -30.02
C GLY A 5 2.80 -9.23 -30.04
N SER A 6 3.39 -9.39 -31.23
CA SER A 6 4.73 -9.93 -31.35
C SER A 6 5.75 -8.96 -30.73
N VAL A 7 6.92 -9.47 -30.35
CA VAL A 7 8.05 -8.62 -29.90
C VAL A 7 8.32 -7.49 -30.89
N GLU A 8 8.19 -7.77 -32.20
CA GLU A 8 8.37 -6.79 -33.26
C GLU A 8 7.36 -5.64 -33.18
N GLU A 9 6.09 -5.93 -32.90
CA GLU A 9 5.06 -4.90 -32.71
C GLU A 9 5.32 -4.06 -31.46
N ALA A 10 5.76 -4.68 -30.37
CA ALA A 10 6.12 -3.97 -29.15
C ALA A 10 7.33 -3.03 -29.40
N VAL A 11 8.38 -3.52 -30.04
CA VAL A 11 9.55 -2.69 -30.40
C VAL A 11 9.14 -1.54 -31.33
N ARG A 12 8.34 -1.81 -32.37
CA ARG A 12 7.85 -0.76 -33.27
C ARG A 12 7.00 0.27 -32.54
N GLY A 13 6.13 -0.17 -31.62
CA GLY A 13 5.33 0.69 -30.78
C GLY A 13 6.18 1.60 -29.88
N ALA A 14 7.24 1.06 -29.29
CA ALA A 14 8.17 1.82 -28.46
C ALA A 14 8.93 2.89 -29.27
N VAL A 15 9.39 2.56 -30.47
CA VAL A 15 10.04 3.51 -31.39
C VAL A 15 9.08 4.65 -31.75
N LEU A 16 7.88 4.32 -32.24
CA LEU A 16 6.88 5.33 -32.62
C LEU A 16 6.46 6.23 -31.46
N ALA A 17 6.32 5.67 -30.25
CA ALA A 17 5.99 6.45 -29.07
C ALA A 17 7.14 7.37 -28.63
N THR A 18 8.39 6.93 -28.81
CA THR A 18 9.59 7.74 -28.55
C THR A 18 9.68 8.90 -29.55
N ASP A 19 9.54 8.63 -30.85
CA ASP A 19 9.51 9.66 -31.88
C ASP A 19 8.40 10.68 -31.63
N ALA A 20 7.20 10.21 -31.25
CA ALA A 20 6.10 11.08 -30.89
C ALA A 20 6.45 11.97 -29.69
N LEU A 21 7.08 11.41 -28.64
CA LEU A 21 7.51 12.17 -27.47
C LEU A 21 8.54 13.25 -27.83
N GLU A 22 9.49 12.94 -28.72
CA GLU A 22 10.49 13.88 -29.24
C GLU A 22 9.84 15.00 -30.07
N LEU A 23 8.94 14.65 -31.00
CA LEU A 23 8.22 15.61 -31.85
C LEU A 23 7.34 16.58 -31.05
N LEU A 24 6.72 16.09 -29.97
CA LEU A 24 5.91 16.94 -29.08
C LEU A 24 6.77 17.88 -28.25
N GLY A 25 8.07 17.58 -28.07
CA GLY A 25 9.04 18.41 -27.37
C GLY A 25 8.60 18.78 -25.95
N CYS A 26 7.82 17.92 -25.30
CA CYS A 26 7.15 18.16 -24.00
C CYS A 26 6.17 19.35 -23.95
N ARG A 27 5.94 20.09 -25.05
CA ARG A 27 5.16 21.34 -25.06
C ARG A 27 3.66 21.14 -24.97
N THR A 28 3.18 19.98 -25.38
CA THR A 28 1.78 19.55 -25.31
C THR A 28 1.66 18.51 -24.20
N PRO A 29 1.55 18.92 -22.92
CA PRO A 29 1.90 18.06 -21.81
C PRO A 29 1.00 16.81 -21.68
N THR A 30 -0.28 16.92 -22.02
CA THR A 30 -1.20 15.77 -22.03
C THR A 30 -0.81 14.73 -23.08
N GLN A 31 -0.51 15.16 -24.30
CA GLN A 31 -0.08 14.27 -25.39
C GLN A 31 1.32 13.70 -25.11
N SER A 32 2.19 14.49 -24.49
CA SER A 32 3.53 14.04 -24.10
C SER A 32 3.47 12.97 -22.99
N ILE A 33 2.55 13.10 -22.02
CA ILE A 33 2.30 12.04 -21.02
C ILE A 33 1.79 10.77 -21.70
N GLU A 34 0.89 10.90 -22.68
CA GLU A 34 0.36 9.76 -23.41
C GLU A 34 1.45 9.03 -24.22
N ALA A 35 2.29 9.79 -24.93
CA ALA A 35 3.44 9.23 -25.64
C ALA A 35 4.43 8.54 -24.69
N LEU A 36 4.75 9.18 -23.55
CA LEU A 36 5.61 8.59 -22.52
C LEU A 36 5.01 7.30 -21.93
N ARG A 37 3.69 7.28 -21.70
CA ARG A 37 2.96 6.10 -21.23
C ARG A 37 3.09 4.95 -22.22
N LEU A 38 2.83 5.21 -23.51
CA LEU A 38 2.92 4.22 -24.56
C LEU A 38 4.36 3.71 -24.74
N LYS A 39 5.36 4.60 -24.69
CA LYS A 39 6.78 4.24 -24.73
C LYS A 39 7.09 3.15 -23.71
N HIS A 40 6.89 3.45 -22.43
CA HIS A 40 7.25 2.49 -21.36
C HIS A 40 6.37 1.24 -21.34
N LYS A 41 5.11 1.35 -21.78
CA LYS A 41 4.22 0.19 -21.94
C LYS A 41 4.80 -0.78 -22.97
N PHE A 42 5.19 -0.28 -24.14
CA PHE A 42 5.71 -1.10 -25.23
C PHE A 42 7.12 -1.63 -24.96
N GLU A 43 7.99 -0.82 -24.35
CA GLU A 43 9.32 -1.28 -23.91
C GLU A 43 9.20 -2.44 -22.93
N LEU A 44 8.33 -2.32 -21.92
CA LEU A 44 8.15 -3.38 -20.93
C LEU A 44 7.54 -4.65 -21.56
N LEU A 45 6.59 -4.51 -22.48
CA LEU A 45 6.05 -5.64 -23.24
C LEU A 45 7.15 -6.36 -24.02
N ALA A 46 8.01 -5.60 -24.72
CA ALA A 46 9.12 -6.18 -25.46
C ALA A 46 10.09 -6.90 -24.51
N GLU A 47 10.46 -6.30 -23.37
CA GLU A 47 11.33 -6.91 -22.36
C GLU A 47 10.75 -8.21 -21.80
N CYS A 48 9.45 -8.25 -21.48
CA CYS A 48 8.82 -9.46 -20.94
C CYS A 48 8.63 -10.57 -21.98
N GLN A 49 8.54 -10.24 -23.27
CA GLN A 49 8.36 -11.21 -24.35
C GLN A 49 9.67 -11.69 -24.98
N PHE A 50 10.76 -10.95 -24.80
CA PHE A 50 12.06 -11.29 -25.40
C PHE A 50 12.66 -12.52 -24.71
N SER A 51 12.62 -13.67 -25.40
CA SER A 51 13.24 -14.90 -24.91
C SER A 51 14.77 -14.73 -24.87
N GLY A 52 15.36 -14.75 -23.67
CA GLY A 52 16.82 -14.67 -23.47
C GLY A 52 17.33 -13.41 -22.78
N VAL A 53 16.47 -12.46 -22.42
CA VAL A 53 16.82 -11.38 -21.49
C VAL A 53 16.72 -11.91 -20.06
N GLU A 54 17.62 -11.42 -19.20
CA GLU A 54 17.72 -11.75 -17.77
C GLU A 54 16.34 -11.77 -17.10
N HIS A 55 16.09 -12.74 -16.21
CA HIS A 55 14.80 -12.90 -15.54
C HIS A 55 14.33 -11.68 -14.74
N HIS A 56 15.20 -10.69 -14.52
CA HIS A 56 14.93 -9.52 -13.72
C HIS A 56 14.71 -8.28 -14.60
N VAL A 57 13.50 -7.73 -14.55
CA VAL A 57 13.19 -6.46 -15.20
C VAL A 57 13.63 -5.33 -14.28
N CYS A 58 14.48 -4.42 -14.77
CA CYS A 58 15.02 -3.28 -14.01
C CYS A 58 13.98 -2.17 -13.73
N ILE A 59 12.91 -2.50 -13.00
CA ILE A 59 11.76 -1.61 -12.79
C ILE A 59 12.12 -0.34 -12.02
N LYS A 60 13.12 -0.40 -11.14
CA LYS A 60 13.54 0.74 -10.30
C LYS A 60 14.07 1.88 -11.15
N GLU A 61 14.88 1.56 -12.15
CA GLU A 61 15.49 2.51 -13.07
C GLU A 61 14.43 3.10 -13.99
N ARG A 62 13.55 2.25 -14.54
CA ARG A 62 12.39 2.68 -15.33
C ARG A 62 11.50 3.67 -14.59
N ILE A 63 11.20 3.42 -13.31
CA ILE A 63 10.42 4.37 -12.49
C ILE A 63 11.16 5.70 -12.27
N ALA A 64 12.48 5.66 -12.12
CA ALA A 64 13.29 6.87 -12.00
C ALA A 64 13.28 7.70 -13.30
N GLU A 65 13.35 7.03 -14.46
CA GLU A 65 13.22 7.64 -15.78
C GLU A 65 11.83 8.26 -15.97
N ILE A 66 10.76 7.51 -15.73
CA ILE A 66 9.37 7.99 -15.79
C ILE A 66 9.21 9.28 -14.96
N ARG A 67 9.71 9.28 -13.72
CA ARG A 67 9.64 10.46 -12.84
C ARG A 67 10.47 11.63 -13.35
N ARG A 68 11.61 11.38 -13.99
CA ARG A 68 12.42 12.42 -14.61
C ARG A 68 11.64 13.07 -15.75
N ASP A 69 11.09 12.28 -16.65
CA ASP A 69 10.41 12.79 -17.85
C ASP A 69 9.06 13.43 -17.53
N ILE A 70 8.27 12.84 -16.63
CA ILE A 70 7.05 13.46 -16.11
C ILE A 70 7.33 14.83 -15.50
N ARG A 71 8.43 15.00 -14.75
CA ARG A 71 8.78 16.31 -14.16
C ARG A 71 9.05 17.36 -15.24
N THR A 72 9.77 16.97 -16.30
CA THR A 72 10.04 17.83 -17.46
C THR A 72 8.75 18.20 -18.19
N ILE A 73 7.90 17.20 -18.51
CA ILE A 73 6.62 17.44 -19.18
C ILE A 73 5.70 18.31 -18.30
N SER A 74 5.65 18.02 -17.01
CA SER A 74 4.73 18.70 -16.10
C SER A 74 5.09 20.17 -15.89
N TYR A 75 6.32 20.58 -16.21
CA TYR A 75 6.73 21.98 -16.18
C TYR A 75 5.78 22.89 -16.98
N TRP A 76 5.23 22.38 -18.10
CA TRP A 76 4.31 23.09 -18.98
C TRP A 76 2.88 23.21 -18.43
N PHE A 77 2.52 22.46 -17.37
CA PHE A 77 1.28 22.73 -16.64
C PHE A 77 1.41 23.98 -15.76
N GLY A 78 0.29 24.66 -15.53
CA GLY A 78 0.22 25.81 -14.64
C GLY A 78 0.74 25.48 -13.22
N PRO A 79 1.35 26.44 -12.50
CA PRO A 79 2.06 26.18 -11.23
C PRO A 79 1.24 25.43 -10.17
N ARG A 80 -0.06 25.72 -10.08
CA ARG A 80 -0.98 25.08 -9.14
C ARG A 80 -1.25 23.60 -9.46
N LYS A 81 -1.26 23.23 -10.75
CA LYS A 81 -1.58 21.88 -11.23
C LYS A 81 -0.35 21.02 -11.51
N ARG A 82 0.85 21.62 -11.59
CA ARG A 82 2.10 20.94 -11.94
C ARG A 82 2.39 19.68 -11.12
N LYS A 83 2.35 19.78 -9.79
CA LYS A 83 2.64 18.63 -8.90
C LYS A 83 1.56 17.56 -9.00
N LEU A 84 0.30 17.97 -8.98
CA LEU A 84 -0.86 17.07 -9.10
C LEU A 84 -0.83 16.31 -10.43
N ALA A 85 -0.58 17.00 -11.54
CA ALA A 85 -0.46 16.41 -12.86
C ALA A 85 0.71 15.41 -12.92
N ALA A 86 1.85 15.73 -12.32
CA ALA A 86 2.98 14.83 -12.25
C ALA A 86 2.64 13.52 -11.50
N TRP A 87 2.02 13.61 -10.33
CA TRP A 87 1.64 12.42 -9.56
C TRP A 87 0.54 11.60 -10.24
N ASN A 88 -0.43 12.26 -10.89
CA ASN A 88 -1.47 11.58 -11.66
C ASN A 88 -0.87 10.83 -12.86
N ALA A 89 0.02 11.47 -13.61
CA ALA A 89 0.74 10.83 -14.71
C ALA A 89 1.56 9.63 -14.21
N GLU A 90 2.29 9.78 -13.10
CA GLU A 90 3.09 8.71 -12.52
C GLU A 90 2.20 7.51 -12.16
N ALA A 91 1.11 7.74 -11.43
CA ALA A 91 0.21 6.67 -11.02
C ALA A 91 -0.46 5.97 -12.22
N GLN A 92 -0.86 6.71 -13.26
CA GLN A 92 -1.46 6.14 -14.45
C GLN A 92 -0.47 5.24 -15.22
N ILE A 93 0.74 5.75 -15.49
CA ILE A 93 1.77 4.96 -16.21
C ILE A 93 2.10 3.68 -15.42
N LEU A 94 2.35 3.79 -14.11
CA LEU A 94 2.67 2.64 -13.27
C LEU A 94 1.53 1.62 -13.22
N THR A 95 0.26 2.06 -13.24
CA THR A 95 -0.90 1.16 -13.25
C THR A 95 -0.93 0.31 -14.53
N ASP A 96 -0.56 0.88 -15.67
CA ASP A 96 -0.45 0.14 -16.93
C ASP A 96 0.72 -0.85 -16.90
N LEU A 97 1.86 -0.48 -16.31
CA LEU A 97 2.99 -1.40 -16.14
C LEU A 97 2.66 -2.58 -15.22
N VAL A 98 1.92 -2.34 -14.13
CA VAL A 98 1.47 -3.39 -13.20
C VAL A 98 0.67 -4.48 -13.91
N ARG A 99 -0.17 -4.11 -14.88
CA ARG A 99 -0.95 -5.09 -15.67
C ARG A 99 -0.02 -5.99 -16.49
N ILE A 100 0.94 -5.39 -17.19
CA ILE A 100 1.92 -6.15 -18.00
C ILE A 100 2.74 -7.09 -17.12
N LEU A 101 3.27 -6.58 -16.00
CA LEU A 101 4.08 -7.38 -15.07
C LEU A 101 3.29 -8.57 -14.53
N ARG A 102 2.02 -8.36 -14.17
CA ARG A 102 1.13 -9.42 -13.70
C ARG A 102 0.88 -10.47 -14.77
N ASP A 103 0.59 -10.05 -16.00
CA ASP A 103 0.30 -10.96 -17.11
C ASP A 103 1.52 -11.85 -17.46
N HIS A 104 2.74 -11.40 -17.14
CA HIS A 104 3.99 -12.13 -17.36
C HIS A 104 4.60 -12.73 -16.08
N GLY A 105 3.91 -12.68 -14.93
CA GLY A 105 4.36 -13.32 -13.69
C GLY A 105 5.51 -12.63 -12.95
N HIS A 106 5.82 -11.36 -13.26
CA HIS A 106 6.87 -10.57 -12.58
C HIS A 106 6.35 -9.94 -11.27
N PHE A 107 6.10 -10.79 -10.28
CA PHE A 107 5.40 -10.38 -9.05
C PHE A 107 6.19 -9.41 -8.15
N ASP A 108 7.51 -9.52 -8.08
CA ASP A 108 8.31 -8.65 -7.21
C ASP A 108 8.38 -7.22 -7.76
N GLU A 109 8.53 -7.09 -9.07
CA GLU A 109 8.46 -5.83 -9.81
C GLU A 109 7.04 -5.24 -9.74
N GLU A 110 6.00 -6.07 -9.85
CA GLU A 110 4.61 -5.65 -9.67
C GLU A 110 4.41 -4.99 -8.29
N GLN A 111 4.84 -5.67 -7.21
CA GLN A 111 4.72 -5.13 -5.85
C GLN A 111 5.50 -3.82 -5.69
N TYR A 112 6.69 -3.73 -6.29
CA TYR A 112 7.46 -2.50 -6.29
C TYR A 112 6.70 -1.35 -6.97
N CYS A 113 6.09 -1.57 -8.14
CA CYS A 113 5.23 -0.60 -8.80
C CYS A 113 4.03 -0.21 -7.94
N MET A 114 3.34 -1.19 -7.33
CA MET A 114 2.17 -0.95 -6.47
C MET A 114 2.49 -0.07 -5.27
N THR A 115 3.64 -0.27 -4.59
CA THR A 115 4.08 0.62 -3.52
C THR A 115 4.30 2.06 -4.03
N ASN A 116 4.85 2.23 -5.23
CA ASN A 116 5.04 3.55 -5.81
C ASN A 116 3.70 4.22 -6.23
N ILE A 117 2.74 3.45 -6.76
CA ILE A 117 1.37 3.93 -7.03
C ILE A 117 0.71 4.42 -5.75
N ARG A 118 0.77 3.64 -4.65
CA ARG A 118 0.21 4.04 -3.35
C ARG A 118 0.83 5.35 -2.86
N ARG A 119 2.15 5.52 -3.01
CA ARG A 119 2.85 6.77 -2.66
C ARG A 119 2.37 7.96 -3.51
N ALA A 120 2.18 7.79 -4.81
CA ALA A 120 1.67 8.84 -5.68
C ALA A 120 0.22 9.21 -5.31
N MET A 121 -0.65 8.22 -5.10
CA MET A 121 -2.03 8.41 -4.68
C MET A 121 -2.15 9.11 -3.33
N ARG A 122 -1.27 8.80 -2.38
CA ARG A 122 -1.22 9.52 -1.09
C ARG A 122 -0.91 11.01 -1.27
N LYS A 123 0.01 11.35 -2.17
CA LYS A 123 0.36 12.75 -2.47
C LYS A 123 -0.79 13.49 -3.15
N ILE A 124 -1.46 12.84 -4.11
CA ILE A 124 -2.66 13.36 -4.78
C ILE A 124 -3.74 13.67 -3.74
N TRP A 125 -4.05 12.68 -2.90
CA TRP A 125 -5.06 12.81 -1.86
C TRP A 125 -4.72 13.91 -0.86
N LEU A 126 -3.47 14.03 -0.42
CA LEU A 126 -3.01 15.10 0.48
C LEU A 126 -3.15 16.50 -0.13
N GLN A 127 -3.03 16.61 -1.46
CA GLN A 127 -3.21 17.89 -2.14
C GLN A 127 -4.69 18.25 -2.33
N ASP A 128 -5.55 17.25 -2.53
CA ASP A 128 -7.00 17.43 -2.69
C ASP A 128 -7.79 17.37 -1.37
N ALA A 129 -7.10 17.07 -0.26
CA ALA A 129 -7.65 16.91 1.07
C ALA A 129 -8.42 18.14 1.57
N ARG A 130 -9.74 18.01 1.70
CA ARG A 130 -10.58 18.95 2.47
C ARG A 130 -10.17 18.91 3.96
N PRO A 131 -10.37 19.97 4.76
CA PRO A 131 -9.91 20.03 6.15
C PRO A 131 -10.35 18.84 7.02
N TRP A 132 -11.53 18.26 6.77
CA TRP A 132 -12.04 17.09 7.50
C TRP A 132 -11.36 15.77 7.14
N SER A 133 -10.68 15.69 6.00
CA SER A 133 -9.98 14.48 5.57
C SER A 133 -8.75 14.20 6.45
N PHE A 134 -8.20 15.21 7.13
CA PHE A 134 -7.10 15.06 8.08
C PHE A 134 -7.38 14.00 9.17
N LEU A 135 -8.65 13.84 9.58
CA LEU A 135 -9.03 12.86 10.61
C LEU A 135 -8.85 11.41 10.13
N GLY A 136 -9.06 11.14 8.83
CA GLY A 136 -8.87 9.83 8.22
C GLY A 136 -7.42 9.54 7.78
N TYR A 137 -6.58 10.58 7.68
CA TYR A 137 -5.18 10.44 7.30
C TYR A 137 -4.36 9.51 8.20
N PRO A 138 -4.39 9.62 9.55
CA PRO A 138 -3.59 8.73 10.41
C PRO A 138 -4.01 7.27 10.25
N PHE A 139 -5.31 6.99 10.13
CA PHE A 139 -5.82 5.64 9.89
C PHE A 139 -5.31 5.08 8.57
N ARG A 140 -5.39 5.86 7.48
CA ARG A 140 -4.90 5.44 6.17
C ARG A 140 -3.38 5.26 6.15
N TRP A 141 -2.63 6.18 6.76
CA TRP A 141 -1.18 6.10 6.90
C TRP A 141 -0.76 4.82 7.63
N TYR A 142 -1.46 4.49 8.71
CA TYR A 142 -1.26 3.27 9.48
C TYR A 142 -1.46 2.02 8.63
N VAL A 143 -2.64 1.87 8.00
CA VAL A 143 -2.94 0.71 7.12
C VAL A 143 -1.91 0.58 6.00
N GLU A 144 -1.49 1.68 5.38
CA GLU A 144 -0.49 1.64 4.30
C GLU A 144 0.90 1.21 4.79
N ILE A 145 1.32 1.54 6.02
CA ILE A 145 2.58 1.04 6.61
C ILE A 145 2.50 -0.46 6.85
N LEU A 146 1.37 -0.92 7.41
CA LEU A 146 1.14 -2.34 7.67
C LEU A 146 1.15 -3.15 6.36
N LEU A 147 0.66 -2.57 5.27
CA LEU A 147 0.64 -3.21 3.96
C LEU A 147 1.99 -3.19 3.22
N ASP A 148 2.91 -2.27 3.55
CA ASP A 148 4.18 -2.14 2.82
C ASP A 148 5.20 -3.21 3.22
N ARG A 149 5.22 -3.62 4.51
CA ARG A 149 6.11 -4.70 4.95
C ARG A 149 5.46 -5.60 6.01
N PRO A 150 5.51 -6.94 5.86
CA PRO A 150 4.91 -7.88 6.82
C PRO A 150 5.55 -7.79 8.21
N ILE A 151 6.81 -7.35 8.31
CA ILE A 151 7.48 -7.14 9.61
C ILE A 151 6.81 -6.04 10.44
N TYR A 152 6.31 -4.97 9.80
CA TYR A 152 5.57 -3.91 10.50
C TYR A 152 4.19 -4.40 10.94
N PHE A 153 3.56 -5.29 10.16
CA PHE A 153 2.32 -5.94 10.55
C PHE A 153 2.50 -6.80 11.81
N ALA A 154 3.51 -7.66 11.84
CA ALA A 154 3.84 -8.46 13.03
C ALA A 154 4.15 -7.55 14.24
N GLY A 155 4.98 -6.51 14.03
CA GLY A 155 5.28 -5.51 15.05
C GLY A 155 4.03 -4.80 15.59
N ALA A 156 3.10 -4.42 14.72
CA ALA A 156 1.86 -3.76 15.12
C ALA A 156 0.97 -4.65 16.00
N ILE A 157 0.84 -5.94 15.68
CA ILE A 157 0.12 -6.90 16.53
C ILE A 157 0.78 -7.01 17.91
N THR A 158 2.11 -7.16 17.96
CA THR A 158 2.83 -7.24 19.24
C THR A 158 2.70 -5.97 20.06
N LEU A 159 2.68 -4.80 19.43
CA LEU A 159 2.50 -3.52 20.12
C LEU A 159 1.07 -3.40 20.68
N TRP A 160 0.04 -3.70 19.89
CA TRP A 160 -1.35 -3.59 20.36
C TRP A 160 -1.67 -4.58 21.47
N THR A 161 -1.24 -5.84 21.33
CA THR A 161 -1.43 -6.86 22.36
C THR A 161 -0.68 -6.50 23.65
N THR A 162 0.53 -5.96 23.58
CA THR A 162 1.23 -5.50 24.80
C THR A 162 0.57 -4.29 25.45
N LEU A 163 0.09 -3.32 24.68
CA LEU A 163 -0.65 -2.16 25.21
C LEU A 163 -1.95 -2.58 25.91
N LEU A 164 -2.71 -3.50 25.31
CA LEU A 164 -3.94 -4.03 25.91
C LEU A 164 -3.65 -4.87 27.15
N PHE A 165 -2.61 -5.69 27.11
CA PHE A 165 -2.14 -6.45 28.28
C PHE A 165 -1.82 -5.52 29.45
N TRP A 166 -1.04 -4.47 29.22
CA TRP A 166 -0.73 -3.48 30.25
C TRP A 166 -1.98 -2.74 30.74
N PHE A 167 -2.91 -2.41 29.85
CA PHE A 167 -4.16 -1.77 30.21
C PHE A 167 -4.98 -2.64 31.18
N PHE A 168 -5.19 -3.92 30.84
CA PHE A 168 -5.91 -4.87 31.68
C PHE A 168 -5.15 -5.23 32.96
N MET A 169 -3.81 -5.21 32.95
CA MET A 169 -3.02 -5.40 34.17
C MET A 169 -3.20 -4.23 35.17
N ILE A 170 -3.20 -2.99 34.68
CA ILE A 170 -3.28 -1.79 35.54
C ILE A 170 -4.70 -1.53 36.02
N HIS A 171 -5.68 -1.70 35.13
CA HIS A 171 -7.10 -1.46 35.44
C HIS A 171 -7.83 -2.74 35.84
N GLY A 172 -7.06 -3.79 36.12
CA GLY A 172 -7.56 -5.15 36.20
C GLY A 172 -8.83 -5.26 37.01
N ILE A 173 -9.77 -6.00 36.43
CA ILE A 173 -11.04 -6.45 36.96
C ILE A 173 -10.74 -7.38 38.16
N HIS A 174 -10.08 -6.88 39.20
CA HIS A 174 -9.74 -7.63 40.39
C HIS A 174 -11.00 -7.69 41.25
N GLN A 175 -11.86 -8.67 40.98
CA GLN A 175 -12.82 -9.12 41.97
C GLN A 175 -12.06 -9.74 43.16
N GLY A 176 -11.80 -8.93 44.19
CA GLY A 176 -11.87 -9.37 45.59
C GLY A 176 -10.84 -10.36 46.16
N GLY A 177 -9.64 -10.53 45.59
CA GLY A 177 -8.61 -11.45 46.12
C GLY A 177 -7.36 -10.74 46.68
N ALA A 178 -6.92 -11.11 47.88
CA ALA A 178 -5.79 -10.51 48.61
C ALA A 178 -4.49 -10.40 47.79
N ALA A 179 -3.81 -9.26 47.93
CA ALA A 179 -2.77 -8.71 47.06
C ALA A 179 -1.46 -9.52 46.87
N SER A 180 -1.31 -10.72 47.44
CA SER A 180 -0.05 -11.47 47.41
C SER A 180 -0.08 -12.75 46.55
N GLU A 181 -1.25 -13.37 46.34
CA GLU A 181 -1.41 -14.51 45.40
C GLU A 181 -1.97 -14.07 44.03
N ALA A 182 -2.46 -12.82 43.95
CA ALA A 182 -3.12 -12.25 42.79
C ALA A 182 -2.17 -11.92 41.62
N THR A 183 -0.87 -11.74 41.83
CA THR A 183 0.05 -11.31 40.76
C THR A 183 0.39 -12.42 39.77
N LEU A 184 0.54 -13.67 40.23
CA LEU A 184 0.80 -14.82 39.35
C LEU A 184 -0.44 -15.30 38.59
N HIS A 185 -1.63 -15.13 39.15
CA HIS A 185 -2.88 -15.45 38.43
C HIS A 185 -3.36 -14.27 37.57
N GLY A 186 -3.05 -13.03 37.99
CA GLY A 186 -3.46 -11.80 37.32
C GLY A 186 -2.88 -11.66 35.91
N TRP A 187 -1.60 -11.98 35.71
CA TRP A 187 -1.02 -11.89 34.36
C TRP A 187 -1.62 -12.91 33.39
N GLN A 188 -2.02 -14.10 33.86
CA GLN A 188 -2.67 -15.11 33.03
C GLN A 188 -4.07 -14.66 32.61
N VAL A 189 -4.83 -14.09 33.55
CA VAL A 189 -6.18 -13.56 33.29
C VAL A 189 -6.10 -12.36 32.33
N SER A 190 -5.22 -11.38 32.59
CA SER A 190 -5.06 -10.22 31.71
C SER A 190 -4.55 -10.60 30.32
N LEU A 191 -3.68 -11.61 30.20
CA LEU A 191 -3.23 -12.14 28.91
C LEU A 191 -4.39 -12.80 28.17
N HIS A 192 -5.18 -13.63 28.86
CA HIS A 192 -6.35 -14.29 28.28
C HIS A 192 -7.37 -13.26 27.78
N GLU A 193 -7.76 -12.29 28.61
CA GLU A 193 -8.68 -11.21 28.25
C GLU A 193 -8.16 -10.37 27.08
N THR A 194 -6.86 -10.09 27.05
CA THR A 194 -6.22 -9.36 25.94
C THR A 194 -6.36 -10.11 24.63
N LEU A 195 -6.00 -11.40 24.60
CA LEU A 195 -6.08 -12.22 23.40
C LEU A 195 -7.54 -12.40 22.99
N ALA A 196 -8.43 -12.66 23.94
CA ALA A 196 -9.84 -12.88 23.67
C ALA A 196 -10.51 -11.64 23.06
N THR A 197 -10.21 -10.46 23.59
CA THR A 197 -10.75 -9.19 23.08
C THR A 197 -10.14 -8.84 21.72
N PHE A 198 -8.83 -9.00 21.55
CA PHE A 198 -8.14 -8.65 20.30
C PHE A 198 -8.49 -9.58 19.14
N PHE A 199 -8.64 -10.88 19.41
CA PHE A 199 -9.07 -11.87 18.42
C PHE A 199 -10.59 -12.08 18.35
N GLN A 200 -11.36 -11.28 19.11
CA GLN A 200 -12.83 -11.25 19.09
C GLN A 200 -13.49 -12.57 19.49
N THR A 201 -12.86 -13.36 20.36
CA THR A 201 -13.48 -14.59 20.88
C THR A 201 -14.48 -14.26 21.98
N GLU A 202 -14.21 -13.23 22.79
CA GLU A 202 -15.06 -12.84 23.92
C GLU A 202 -15.03 -11.32 24.13
N ILE A 203 -16.15 -10.75 24.59
CA ILE A 203 -16.26 -9.36 25.04
C ILE A 203 -16.34 -9.40 26.57
N PRO A 204 -15.45 -8.71 27.31
CA PRO A 204 -15.50 -8.75 28.77
C PRO A 204 -16.84 -8.17 29.28
N GLN A 205 -17.64 -8.99 29.97
CA GLN A 205 -18.98 -8.61 30.44
C GLN A 205 -18.94 -7.79 31.75
N ASP A 206 -17.82 -7.83 32.47
CA ASP A 206 -17.66 -7.22 33.80
C ASP A 206 -17.04 -5.81 33.76
N LEU A 207 -17.11 -5.12 32.60
CA LEU A 207 -16.58 -3.77 32.44
C LEU A 207 -17.51 -2.73 33.08
N VAL A 208 -17.26 -2.39 34.35
CA VAL A 208 -18.05 -1.38 35.08
C VAL A 208 -17.71 0.05 34.64
N ASN A 209 -16.50 0.28 34.11
CA ASN A 209 -16.01 1.60 33.73
C ASN A 209 -16.23 1.89 32.24
N TRP A 210 -16.89 3.01 31.93
CA TRP A 210 -17.15 3.42 30.53
C TRP A 210 -15.86 3.57 29.70
N TRP A 211 -14.75 3.98 30.32
CA TRP A 211 -13.44 4.02 29.67
C TRP A 211 -12.94 2.63 29.26
N ALA A 212 -13.18 1.62 30.10
CA ALA A 212 -12.77 0.25 29.83
C ALA A 212 -13.63 -0.36 28.70
N VAL A 213 -14.91 -0.01 28.63
CA VAL A 213 -15.78 -0.32 27.49
C VAL A 213 -15.27 0.34 26.21
N ALA A 214 -14.90 1.62 26.25
CA ALA A 214 -14.38 2.33 25.08
C ALA A 214 -13.06 1.73 24.57
N VAL A 215 -12.12 1.39 25.46
CA VAL A 215 -10.85 0.75 25.09
C VAL A 215 -11.10 -0.65 24.50
N SER A 216 -12.01 -1.43 25.07
CA SER A 216 -12.37 -2.75 24.54
C SER A 216 -13.02 -2.66 23.16
N ALA A 217 -13.89 -1.66 22.93
CA ALA A 217 -14.46 -1.41 21.61
C ALA A 217 -13.39 -1.04 20.57
N VAL A 218 -12.42 -0.20 20.95
CA VAL A 218 -11.27 0.12 20.09
C VAL A 218 -10.42 -1.11 19.83
N ALA A 219 -10.18 -1.95 20.83
CA ALA A 219 -9.43 -3.19 20.69
C ALA A 219 -10.07 -4.15 19.69
N VAL A 220 -11.38 -4.35 19.77
CA VAL A 220 -12.16 -5.18 18.83
C VAL A 220 -12.06 -4.62 17.41
N LEU A 221 -12.27 -3.31 17.23
CA LEU A 221 -12.14 -2.65 15.92
C LEU A 221 -10.73 -2.79 15.34
N MET A 222 -9.70 -2.61 16.18
CA MET A 222 -8.32 -2.78 15.76
C MET A 222 -8.03 -4.24 15.39
N GLY A 223 -8.51 -5.21 16.16
CA GLY A 223 -8.44 -6.64 15.83
C GLY A 223 -9.04 -6.94 14.46
N PHE A 224 -10.22 -6.39 14.17
CA PHE A 224 -10.90 -6.55 12.88
C PHE A 224 -10.06 -6.00 11.72
N VAL A 225 -9.51 -4.79 11.88
CA VAL A 225 -8.65 -4.16 10.87
C VAL A 225 -7.40 -5.01 10.60
N HIS A 226 -6.74 -5.50 11.64
CA HIS A 226 -5.56 -6.36 11.47
C HIS A 226 -5.91 -7.70 10.82
N LEU A 227 -7.04 -8.30 11.17
CA LEU A 227 -7.52 -9.53 10.52
C LEU A 227 -7.78 -9.31 9.03
N GLY A 228 -8.43 -8.21 8.65
CA GLY A 228 -8.64 -7.85 7.25
C GLY A 228 -7.32 -7.64 6.48
N ILE A 229 -6.34 -6.97 7.10
CA ILE A 229 -5.00 -6.80 6.52
C ILE A 229 -4.29 -8.14 6.37
N PHE A 230 -4.40 -9.03 7.36
CA PHE A 230 -3.83 -10.37 7.31
C PHE A 230 -4.41 -11.21 6.18
N ILE A 231 -5.75 -11.22 6.03
CA ILE A 231 -6.42 -11.90 4.93
C ILE A 231 -5.93 -11.35 3.58
N SER A 232 -5.78 -10.03 3.46
CA SER A 232 -5.24 -9.41 2.24
C SER A 232 -3.79 -9.86 1.95
N HIS A 233 -2.96 -9.98 2.99
CA HIS A 233 -1.60 -10.53 2.88
C HIS A 233 -1.60 -12.00 2.47
N LEU A 234 -2.41 -12.84 3.12
CA LEU A 234 -2.55 -14.25 2.79
C LEU A 234 -3.05 -14.43 1.36
N TYR A 235 -4.06 -13.68 0.94
CA TYR A 235 -4.54 -13.71 -0.43
C TYR A 235 -3.42 -13.40 -1.43
N THR A 236 -2.62 -12.36 -1.15
CA THR A 236 -1.48 -11.99 -1.98
C THR A 236 -0.40 -13.07 -2.01
N GLN A 237 -0.20 -13.83 -0.92
CA GLN A 237 0.75 -14.94 -0.87
C GLN A 237 0.24 -16.23 -1.50
N VAL A 238 -1.05 -16.52 -1.37
CA VAL A 238 -1.68 -17.71 -1.96
C VAL A 238 -1.85 -17.53 -3.45
N SER A 239 -2.21 -16.33 -3.92
CA SER A 239 -2.26 -16.01 -5.35
C SER A 239 -0.89 -15.99 -6.03
N ARG A 240 0.22 -16.09 -5.26
CA ARG A 240 1.58 -16.26 -5.78
C ARG A 240 1.91 -17.72 -6.12
N ARG A 241 1.05 -18.68 -5.77
CA ARG A 241 1.15 -20.10 -6.14
C ARG A 241 0.14 -20.43 -7.23
#